data_AF-A0A1M6MHF2-F1
#
_entry.id   AF-A0A1M6MHF2-F1
#
_cell.length_a   1.000
_cell.length_b   1.000
_cell.length_c   1.000
_cell.angle_alpha   90.00
_cell.angle_beta   90.00
_cell.angle_gamma   90.00
#
_symmetry.space_group_name_H-M   'P 1'
#
loop_
_entity.id
_entity.type
_entity.pdbx_description
1 polymer ?
#
loop_
_entity_poly.entity_id
_entity_poly.type
_entity_poly.pdbx_seq_one_letter_code
_entity_poly.pdbx_strand_id
1 'polypeptide(L)'
;MNPALIPVLIGAALCLWWALAAVSLALAARPGEGRNRLADRWDAVSRTASLGFVAALSLVVVTWTVVPVALWYLLTALSAAAVAAVVLRSPALPARGEDPAAPGRRASAIGNVVLTAAAVCALALFLP
;
A
#
# COMPACT_ATOMS: atom_id res chain seq x y z
N MET A 1 22.48 0.82 -23.87
CA MET A 1 21.20 0.66 -23.17
C MET A 1 20.31 1.84 -23.58
N ASN A 2 19.11 1.61 -24.09
CA ASN A 2 18.26 2.71 -24.57
C ASN A 2 17.74 3.51 -23.35
N PRO A 3 18.06 4.81 -23.21
CA PRO A 3 17.65 5.60 -22.04
C PRO A 3 16.13 5.70 -21.88
N ALA A 4 15.36 5.48 -22.95
CA ALA A 4 13.91 5.42 -22.91
C ALA A 4 13.35 4.16 -22.23
N LEU A 5 14.13 3.07 -22.13
CA LEU A 5 13.68 1.83 -21.47
C LEU A 5 13.70 1.91 -19.94
N ILE A 6 14.59 2.73 -19.38
CA ILE A 6 14.74 2.88 -17.92
C ILE A 6 13.42 3.30 -17.24
N PRO A 7 12.74 4.40 -17.66
CA PRO A 7 11.47 4.79 -17.03
C PRO A 7 10.35 3.77 -17.24
N VAL A 8 10.35 3.06 -18.37
CA VAL A 8 9.35 2.00 -18.66
C VAL A 8 9.53 0.82 -17.70
N LEU A 9 10.76 0.35 -17.51
CA LEU A 9 11.05 -0.77 -16.61
C LEU A 9 10.79 -0.40 -15.15
N ILE A 10 11.17 0.81 -14.74
CA ILE A 10 10.89 1.32 -13.40
C ILE A 10 9.37 1.38 -13.19
N GLY A 11 8.62 1.92 -14.16
CA GLY A 11 7.17 2.01 -14.03
C GLY A 11 6.47 0.67 -13.99
N ALA A 12 6.88 -0.28 -14.84
CA ALA A 12 6.37 -1.65 -14.80
C ALA A 12 6.65 -2.33 -13.45
N ALA A 13 7.87 -2.17 -12.91
CA ALA A 13 8.24 -2.72 -11.61
C ALA A 13 7.42 -2.11 -10.46
N LEU A 14 7.18 -0.80 -10.48
CA LEU A 14 6.35 -0.12 -9.49
C LEU A 14 4.88 -0.55 -9.56
N CYS A 15 4.31 -0.62 -10.77
CA CYS A 15 2.94 -1.13 -10.96
C CYS A 15 2.79 -2.58 -10.48
N LEU A 16 3.79 -3.43 -10.76
CA LEU A 16 3.79 -4.82 -10.29
C LEU A 16 3.88 -4.87 -8.75
N TRP A 17 4.77 -4.08 -8.15
CA TRP A 17 4.87 -3.99 -6.70
C TRP A 17 3.55 -3.51 -6.09
N TRP A 18 2.93 -2.48 -6.65
CA TRP A 18 1.64 -1.99 -6.19
C TRP A 18 0.56 -3.09 -6.24
N ALA A 19 0.46 -3.81 -7.36
CA ALA A 19 -0.46 -4.94 -7.48
C ALA A 19 -0.22 -6.00 -6.40
N LEU A 20 1.05 -6.41 -6.20
CA LEU A 20 1.42 -7.40 -5.20
C LEU A 20 1.13 -6.91 -3.78
N ALA A 21 1.38 -5.64 -3.48
CA ALA A 21 1.06 -5.04 -2.20
C ALA A 21 -0.46 -5.09 -1.93
N ALA A 22 -1.28 -4.71 -2.91
CA ALA A 22 -2.74 -4.75 -2.80
C ALA A 22 -3.27 -6.19 -2.62
N VAL A 23 -2.78 -7.15 -3.41
CA VAL A 23 -3.15 -8.56 -3.27
C VAL A 23 -2.72 -9.10 -1.92
N SER A 24 -1.50 -8.79 -1.47
CA SER A 24 -1.01 -9.27 -0.16
C SER A 24 -1.85 -8.72 1.00
N LEU A 25 -2.29 -7.46 0.92
CA LEU A 25 -3.18 -6.85 1.90
C LEU A 25 -4.58 -7.48 1.87
N ALA A 26 -5.14 -7.70 0.67
CA ALA A 26 -6.43 -8.36 0.50
C ALA A 26 -6.42 -9.80 1.05
N LEU A 27 -5.34 -10.54 0.80
CA LEU A 27 -5.15 -11.89 1.35
C LEU A 27 -4.98 -11.85 2.88
N ALA A 28 -4.26 -10.88 3.41
CA ALA A 28 -4.08 -10.70 4.86
C ALA A 28 -5.41 -10.40 5.58
N ALA A 29 -6.33 -9.71 4.92
CA ALA A 29 -7.65 -9.36 5.44
C ALA A 29 -8.63 -10.54 5.49
N ARG A 30 -8.36 -11.64 4.76
CA ARG A 30 -9.24 -12.82 4.76
C ARG A 30 -9.26 -13.49 6.14
N PRO A 31 -10.42 -13.99 6.61
CA PRO A 31 -10.48 -14.79 7.83
C PRO A 31 -9.69 -16.08 7.66
N GLY A 32 -8.73 -16.36 8.54
CA GLY A 32 -7.97 -17.61 8.52
C GLY A 32 -6.69 -17.57 9.35
N GLU A 33 -6.09 -18.74 9.52
CA GLU A 33 -4.78 -18.91 10.14
C GLU A 33 -3.71 -18.98 9.04
N GLY A 34 -2.62 -18.23 9.20
CA GLY A 34 -1.55 -18.20 8.21
C GLY A 34 -0.51 -17.11 8.49
N ARG A 35 0.68 -17.29 7.92
CA ARG A 35 1.84 -16.39 8.14
C ARG A 35 1.59 -14.94 7.71
N ASN A 36 0.65 -14.72 6.79
CA ASN A 36 0.32 -13.40 6.24
C ASN A 36 -0.90 -12.72 6.90
N ARG A 37 -1.52 -13.31 7.93
CA ARG A 37 -2.70 -12.70 8.57
C ARG A 37 -2.38 -11.35 9.21
N LEU A 38 -3.41 -10.51 9.35
CA LEU A 38 -3.32 -9.27 10.14
C LEU A 38 -3.19 -9.64 11.63
N ALA A 39 -2.07 -9.25 12.25
CA ALA A 39 -1.79 -9.60 13.64
C ALA A 39 -2.58 -8.74 14.63
N ASP A 40 -2.64 -7.43 14.39
CA ASP A 40 -3.38 -6.47 15.20
C ASP A 40 -3.83 -5.28 14.34
N ARG A 41 -4.57 -4.35 14.96
CA ARG A 41 -5.03 -3.12 14.27
C ARG A 41 -3.87 -2.25 13.77
N TRP A 42 -2.70 -2.30 14.42
CA TRP A 42 -1.55 -1.49 14.03
C TRP A 42 -0.81 -2.06 12.82
N ASP A 43 -0.73 -3.38 12.71
CA ASP A 43 -0.26 -4.08 11.52
C ASP A 43 -1.17 -3.79 10.32
N ALA A 44 -2.50 -3.81 10.53
CA ALA A 44 -3.47 -3.41 9.51
C ALA A 44 -3.25 -1.96 9.02
N VAL A 45 -3.04 -1.01 9.93
CA VAL A 45 -2.72 0.38 9.60
C VAL A 45 -1.38 0.47 8.86
N SER A 46 -0.33 -0.19 9.36
CA SER A 46 1.01 -0.14 8.75
C SER A 46 1.00 -0.66 7.32
N ARG A 47 0.38 -1.82 7.06
CA ARG A 47 0.30 -2.40 5.71
C ARG A 47 -0.57 -1.57 4.76
N THR A 48 -1.64 -0.96 5.28
CA THR A 48 -2.48 -0.04 4.51
C THR A 48 -1.71 1.22 4.14
N ALA A 49 -0.93 1.78 5.08
CA ALA A 49 -0.04 2.91 4.81
C ALA A 49 1.04 2.52 3.77
N SER A 50 1.68 1.36 3.88
CA SER A 50 2.64 0.87 2.88
C SER A 50 2.02 0.80 1.48
N LEU A 51 0.79 0.29 1.37
CA LEU A 51 0.07 0.24 0.10
C LEU A 51 -0.16 1.66 -0.45
N GLY A 52 -0.62 2.59 0.40
CA GLY A 52 -0.80 3.99 0.02
C GLY A 52 0.50 4.66 -0.42
N PHE A 53 1.61 4.40 0.27
CA PHE A 53 2.93 4.92 -0.11
C PHE A 53 3.40 4.38 -1.46
N VAL A 54 3.27 3.07 -1.70
CA VAL A 54 3.64 2.47 -3.00
C VAL A 54 2.76 3.02 -4.12
N ALA A 55 1.46 3.22 -3.87
CA ALA A 55 0.55 3.85 -4.84
C ALA A 55 0.99 5.29 -5.15
N ALA A 56 1.28 6.09 -4.12
CA ALA A 56 1.74 7.47 -4.27
C ALA A 56 3.08 7.54 -5.03
N LEU A 57 4.05 6.70 -4.66
CA LEU A 57 5.34 6.61 -5.34
C LEU A 57 5.17 6.22 -6.81
N SER A 58 4.28 5.26 -7.09
CA SER A 58 3.95 4.86 -8.46
C SER A 58 3.39 6.05 -9.24
N LEU A 59 2.46 6.82 -8.67
CA LEU A 59 1.88 8.02 -9.29
C LEU A 59 2.92 9.12 -9.57
N VAL A 60 3.89 9.32 -8.68
CA VAL A 60 4.96 10.32 -8.87
C VAL A 60 5.91 9.90 -10.00
N VAL A 61 6.32 8.63 -10.02
CA VAL A 61 7.39 8.15 -10.90
C VAL A 61 6.89 7.76 -12.28
N VAL A 62 5.67 7.24 -12.37
CA VAL A 62 5.09 6.74 -13.62
C VAL A 62 4.25 7.83 -14.26
N THR A 63 4.78 8.43 -15.32
CA THR A 63 4.00 9.35 -16.14
C THR A 63 2.83 8.64 -16.81
N TRP A 64 1.67 9.31 -16.88
CA TRP A 64 0.44 8.84 -17.54
C TRP A 64 0.64 8.38 -19.00
N THR A 65 1.76 8.79 -19.62
CA THR A 65 2.13 8.46 -20.99
C THR A 65 2.78 7.08 -21.14
N VAL A 66 3.28 6.48 -20.04
CA VAL A 66 4.06 5.23 -20.08
C VAL A 66 3.22 4.01 -19.72
N VAL A 67 2.17 4.17 -18.92
CA VAL A 67 1.33 3.07 -18.44
C VAL A 67 -0.12 3.26 -18.87
N PRO A 68 -0.79 2.23 -19.44
CA PRO A 68 -2.17 2.33 -19.87
C PRO A 68 -3.11 2.81 -18.75
N VAL A 69 -3.98 3.77 -19.07
CA VAL A 69 -4.98 4.33 -18.14
C VAL A 69 -5.83 3.24 -17.48
N ALA A 70 -6.19 2.18 -18.21
CA ALA A 70 -6.94 1.06 -17.67
C ALA A 70 -6.21 0.34 -16.52
N LEU A 71 -4.87 0.27 -16.55
CA LEU A 71 -4.08 -0.35 -15.49
C LEU A 71 -4.16 0.47 -14.20
N TRP A 72 -4.17 1.80 -14.29
CA TRP A 72 -4.35 2.68 -13.14
C TRP A 72 -5.68 2.44 -12.44
N TYR A 73 -6.78 2.40 -13.20
CA TYR A 73 -8.10 2.12 -12.63
C TYR A 73 -8.16 0.75 -11.96
N LEU A 74 -7.56 -0.26 -12.58
CA LEU A 74 -7.50 -1.60 -12.01
C LEU A 74 -6.73 -1.61 -10.67
N LEU A 75 -5.55 -0.99 -10.62
CA LEU A 75 -4.73 -0.94 -9.41
C LEU A 75 -5.40 -0.14 -8.28
N THR A 76 -6.06 0.97 -8.63
CA THR A 76 -6.85 1.76 -7.68
C THR A 76 -8.04 0.96 -7.16
N ALA A 77 -8.80 0.28 -8.02
CA ALA A 77 -9.94 -0.54 -7.60
C ALA A 77 -9.50 -1.71 -6.70
N LEU A 78 -8.41 -2.37 -7.06
CA LEU A 78 -7.81 -3.46 -6.27
C LEU A 78 -7.37 -2.96 -4.89
N SER A 79 -6.74 -1.77 -4.84
CA SER A 79 -6.32 -1.15 -3.58
C SER A 79 -7.50 -0.76 -2.71
N ALA A 80 -8.54 -0.14 -3.31
CA ALA A 80 -9.77 0.21 -2.61
C ALA A 80 -10.46 -1.04 -2.03
N ALA A 81 -10.54 -2.13 -2.80
CA ALA A 81 -11.09 -3.39 -2.33
C ALA A 81 -10.26 -4.00 -1.18
N ALA A 82 -8.93 -3.95 -1.28
CA ALA A 82 -8.04 -4.42 -0.20
C ALA A 82 -8.23 -3.60 1.09
N VAL A 83 -8.27 -2.27 0.98
CA VAL A 83 -8.51 -1.39 2.12
C VAL A 83 -9.90 -1.61 2.72
N ALA A 84 -10.93 -1.74 1.89
CA ALA A 84 -12.29 -2.04 2.36
C ALA A 84 -12.32 -3.37 3.14
N ALA A 85 -11.65 -4.41 2.65
CA ALA A 85 -11.55 -5.69 3.36
C ALA A 85 -10.86 -5.53 4.73
N VAL A 86 -9.79 -4.72 4.81
CA VAL A 86 -9.12 -4.42 6.07
C VAL A 86 -10.04 -3.65 7.04
N VAL A 87 -10.76 -2.64 6.55
CA VAL A 87 -11.69 -1.84 7.36
C VAL A 87 -12.80 -2.73 7.92
N LEU A 88 -13.39 -3.60 7.09
CA LEU A 88 -14.41 -4.56 7.52
C LEU A 88 -13.87 -5.58 8.55
N ARG A 89 -12.59 -5.96 8.44
CA ARG A 89 -11.95 -6.89 9.38
C ARG A 89 -11.49 -6.23 10.68
N SER A 90 -11.24 -4.92 10.66
CA SER A 90 -10.66 -4.16 11.78
C SER A 90 -11.37 -4.32 13.14
N PRO A 91 -12.71 -4.43 13.24
CA PRO A 91 -13.39 -4.57 14.53
C PRO A 91 -13.06 -5.90 15.21
N ALA A 92 -12.85 -6.96 14.43
CA ALA A 92 -12.52 -8.30 14.89
C ALA A 92 -11.03 -8.48 15.22
N LEU A 93 -10.18 -7.50 14.92
CA LEU A 93 -8.76 -7.55 15.25
C LEU A 93 -8.50 -7.04 16.67
N PRO A 94 -7.55 -7.67 17.41
CA PRO A 94 -7.16 -7.20 18.72
C PRO A 94 -6.59 -5.79 18.65
N ALA A 95 -6.94 -4.95 19.63
CA ALA A 95 -6.46 -3.56 19.71
C ALA A 95 -4.94 -3.48 19.92
N ARG A 96 -4.37 -4.49 20.58
CA ARG A 96 -2.93 -4.69 20.82
C ARG A 96 -2.68 -6.20 20.82
N GLY A 97 -1.72 -6.68 20.02
CA GLY A 97 -1.22 -8.04 20.20
C GLY A 97 -0.48 -8.16 21.54
N GLU A 98 -0.54 -9.33 22.18
CA GLU A 98 0.18 -9.65 23.43
C GLU A 98 1.71 -9.76 23.25
N ASP A 99 2.17 -9.55 22.02
CA ASP A 99 3.56 -9.66 21.60
C ASP A 99 4.45 -8.54 22.19
N PRO A 100 5.65 -8.86 22.68
CA PRO A 100 6.63 -7.86 23.13
C PRO A 100 7.11 -6.91 22.01
N ALA A 101 6.85 -7.23 20.74
CA ALA A 101 7.14 -6.38 19.58
C ALA A 101 6.07 -5.29 19.31
N ALA A 102 4.98 -5.25 20.09
CA ALA A 102 3.91 -4.28 19.95
C ALA A 102 4.33 -2.79 19.90
N PRO A 103 5.27 -2.28 20.73
CA PRO A 103 5.69 -0.88 20.65
C PRO A 103 6.44 -0.55 19.34
N GLY A 104 7.27 -1.46 18.84
CA GLY A 104 7.99 -1.30 17.57
C GLY A 104 7.04 -1.25 16.37
N ARG A 105 6.00 -2.11 16.37
CA ARG A 105 4.97 -2.10 15.31
C ARG A 105 4.18 -0.79 15.28
N ARG A 106 3.90 -0.16 16.43
CA ARG A 106 3.24 1.14 16.48
C ARG A 106 4.12 2.26 15.94
N ALA A 107 5.38 2.31 16.35
CA ALA A 107 6.31 3.32 15.85
C ALA A 107 6.48 3.21 14.32
N SER A 108 6.61 1.97 13.81
CA SER A 108 6.63 1.70 12.38
C SER A 108 5.34 2.13 11.69
N ALA A 109 4.16 1.79 12.22
CA ALA A 109 2.88 2.19 11.65
C ALA A 109 2.73 3.72 11.59
N ILE A 110 3.07 4.42 12.67
CA ILE A 110 3.03 5.89 12.73
C ILE A 110 3.99 6.49 11.70
N GLY A 111 5.24 6.02 11.66
CA GLY A 111 6.24 6.48 10.69
C GLY A 111 5.74 6.29 9.25
N ASN A 112 5.14 5.14 8.96
CA ASN A 112 4.63 4.83 7.64
C ASN A 112 3.41 5.69 7.26
N VAL A 113 2.52 5.97 8.21
CA VAL A 113 1.39 6.89 8.03
C VAL A 113 1.90 8.30 7.76
N VAL A 114 2.87 8.80 8.53
CA VAL A 114 3.45 10.13 8.34
C VAL A 114 4.12 10.24 6.97
N LEU A 115 4.90 9.22 6.58
CA LEU A 115 5.54 9.15 5.27
C LEU A 115 4.51 9.14 4.13
N THR A 116 3.44 8.35 4.28
CA THR A 116 2.35 8.28 3.29
C THR A 116 1.63 9.62 3.19
N ALA A 117 1.30 10.25 4.32
CA ALA A 117 0.68 11.56 4.35
C ALA A 117 1.56 12.62 3.68
N ALA A 118 2.86 12.63 3.96
CA ALA A 118 3.81 13.52 3.31
C ALA A 118 3.86 13.30 1.79
N ALA A 119 3.86 12.04 1.34
CA ALA A 119 3.84 11.71 -0.09
C ALA A 119 2.53 12.15 -0.78
N VAL A 120 1.38 11.96 -0.13
CA VAL A 120 0.08 12.41 -0.63
C VAL A 120 -0.01 13.94 -0.66
N CYS A 121 0.48 14.63 0.38
CA CYS A 121 0.55 16.09 0.40
C CYS A 121 1.44 16.63 -0.73
N ALA A 122 2.61 16.01 -0.96
CA ALA A 122 3.46 16.38 -2.08
C ALA A 122 2.74 16.19 -3.42
N LEU A 123 2.08 15.05 -3.65
CA LEU A 123 1.26 14.83 -4.84
C LEU A 123 0.19 15.92 -5.00
N ALA A 124 -0.55 16.26 -3.95
CA ALA A 124 -1.60 17.28 -3.99
C ALA A 124 -1.07 18.71 -4.25
N LEU A 125 0.18 18.99 -3.88
CA LEU A 125 0.81 20.29 -4.10
C LEU A 125 1.47 20.40 -5.48
N PHE A 126 1.88 19.28 -6.09
CA PHE A 126 2.68 19.25 -7.31
C PHE A 126 1.96 18.66 -8.54
N LEU A 127 0.83 17.94 -8.38
CA LEU A 127 -0.08 17.66 -9.48
C LEU A 127 -1.14 18.78 -9.55
N PRO A 128 -1.23 19.53 -10.67
CA PRO A 128 -2.23 20.57 -10.88
C PRO A 128 -3.65 20.01 -11.07
#